data_AF-A0A561V6G4-F1
#
_entry.id   AF-A0A561V6G4-F1
#
_cell.length_a   1.000
_cell.length_b   1.000
_cell.length_c   1.000
_cell.angle_alpha   90.00
_cell.angle_beta   90.00
_cell.angle_gamma   90.00
#
_symmetry.space_group_name_H-M   'P 1'
#
loop_
_entity.id
_entity.type
_entity.pdbx_description
1 polymer ?
#
loop_
_entity_poly.entity_id
_entity_poly.type
_entity_poly.pdbx_seq_one_letter_code
_entity_poly.pdbx_strand_id
1 'polypeptide(L)'
;MKDLGTRDEPYDVIGLGFGPSNIALAIASQEIAPDRSCLFLERSPDVCWHEGMLIDGARMQISFLKDLVSLRNLASPFTFLAYQKAKGRLEKFVNLSEFRPTRLEFQDYLRWVGGQFAGMVRYRCAVTAVSPVRDDDGTLSLLRVTATDTATGEVVEYHARNVVHALGGVPMVPAGVATGPAVVHSSKFLSQFPGTFTAQDREWEFAVAGDGQSAGEITHYLLDRYRNARVHLVLPGYSLRATDNNPFANEQFFEANADEFYSRSEENRRDYAARLRNTNYGVVEAGFLDGLYRLVYADEVRGRTRLVVHDGSRLTSADPDGAGVRIGVHSRFGAGSHELRTDGLVLATGYRRVLDAQMYRDVLPYLEIDDNGRPVVSQDHRARSTEELTCGLYVQGLAETTHGLGDTLLSLLPFRSKQIITAIAKDGGSMARAFPAAQDDSEAMVAQIQRCGSGTVVSAGPSEFPVVTRLPLILDRTRGRQGVLFGVLDRTDPMPLSDGGKVLAVFDPDPASARPPAGRPMSVNVRGRVRLVSDQDRITAHLARFDPAASADPPGATVGIEIEIEMLSGRVHSSQELRAVRTENEGQS
;
A
#
# COMPACT_ATOMS: atom_id res chain seq x y z
N MET A 1 -23.91 15.06 -2.50
CA MET A 1 -22.81 14.59 -1.63
C MET A 1 -22.74 15.58 -0.48
N LYS A 2 -22.63 15.13 0.77
CA LYS A 2 -22.36 16.04 1.89
C LYS A 2 -21.00 16.72 1.66
N ASP A 3 -20.89 17.99 2.03
CA ASP A 3 -19.65 18.78 1.95
C ASP A 3 -18.65 18.31 3.04
N LEU A 4 -18.05 17.14 2.83
CA LEU A 4 -16.96 16.62 3.65
C LEU A 4 -15.67 17.43 3.41
N GLY A 5 -14.89 17.62 4.46
CA GLY A 5 -13.62 18.36 4.45
C GLY A 5 -13.69 19.75 5.08
N THR A 6 -14.83 20.12 5.65
CA THR A 6 -14.95 21.29 6.53
C THR A 6 -14.39 20.99 7.91
N ARG A 7 -14.22 22.02 8.75
CA ARG A 7 -13.81 21.84 10.14
C ARG A 7 -14.81 20.98 10.93
N ASP A 8 -16.11 21.13 10.66
CA ASP A 8 -17.19 20.44 11.38
C ASP A 8 -17.44 19.01 10.87
N GLU A 9 -17.19 18.76 9.57
CA GLU A 9 -17.24 17.43 8.95
C GLU A 9 -15.88 17.08 8.30
N PRO A 10 -14.81 16.87 9.09
CA PRO A 10 -13.47 16.60 8.57
C PRO A 10 -13.35 15.17 8.02
N TYR A 11 -12.40 14.95 7.12
CA TYR A 11 -12.03 13.60 6.69
C TYR A 11 -11.33 12.82 7.81
N ASP A 12 -11.53 11.50 7.87
CA ASP A 12 -10.71 10.66 8.74
C ASP A 12 -9.27 10.61 8.25
N VAL A 13 -9.06 10.58 6.92
CA VAL A 13 -7.74 10.53 6.28
C VAL A 13 -7.67 11.39 5.01
N ILE A 14 -6.62 12.20 4.89
CA ILE A 14 -6.20 12.79 3.61
C ILE A 14 -4.84 12.24 3.19
N GLY A 15 -4.77 11.60 2.03
CA GLY A 15 -3.51 11.19 1.39
C GLY A 15 -2.97 12.26 0.46
N LEU A 16 -1.71 12.65 0.63
CA LEU A 16 -1.04 13.63 -0.24
C LEU A 16 -0.26 12.89 -1.33
N GLY A 17 -0.62 13.15 -2.58
CA GLY A 17 -0.19 12.40 -3.77
C GLY A 17 -1.07 11.18 -4.02
N PHE A 18 -1.14 10.72 -5.27
CA PHE A 18 -1.85 9.50 -5.65
C PHE A 18 -1.00 8.57 -6.53
N GLY A 19 0.27 8.41 -6.12
CA GLY A 19 1.15 7.36 -6.62
C GLY A 19 0.91 6.00 -5.94
N PRO A 20 1.72 4.97 -6.28
CA PRO A 20 1.52 3.59 -5.81
C PRO A 20 1.26 3.44 -4.31
N SER A 21 2.00 4.19 -3.47
CA SER A 21 1.85 4.15 -2.01
C SER A 21 0.45 4.52 -1.53
N ASN A 22 -0.15 5.56 -2.09
CA ASN A 22 -1.50 5.99 -1.71
C ASN A 22 -2.61 5.24 -2.46
N ILE A 23 -2.32 4.66 -3.63
CA ILE A 23 -3.24 3.70 -4.25
C ILE A 23 -3.35 2.43 -3.39
N ALA A 24 -2.22 1.90 -2.90
CA ALA A 24 -2.23 0.79 -1.95
C ALA A 24 -2.95 1.16 -0.64
N LEU A 25 -2.78 2.40 -0.15
CA LEU A 25 -3.52 2.92 1.00
C LEU A 25 -5.03 2.98 0.75
N ALA A 26 -5.47 3.41 -0.44
CA ALA A 26 -6.88 3.44 -0.81
C ALA A 26 -7.49 2.02 -0.81
N ILE A 27 -6.77 1.04 -1.36
CA ILE A 27 -7.17 -0.38 -1.31
C ILE A 27 -7.29 -0.85 0.15
N ALA A 28 -6.28 -0.59 0.98
CA ALA A 28 -6.29 -0.99 2.38
C ALA A 28 -7.42 -0.31 3.17
N SER A 29 -7.69 0.97 2.90
CA SER A 29 -8.80 1.72 3.50
C SER A 29 -10.14 1.07 3.17
N GLN A 30 -10.40 0.75 1.89
CA GLN A 30 -11.64 0.11 1.48
C GLN A 30 -11.81 -1.30 2.07
N GLU A 31 -10.72 -2.08 2.18
CA GLU A 31 -10.80 -3.46 2.66
C GLU A 31 -10.79 -3.62 4.19
N ILE A 32 -10.15 -2.70 4.92
CA ILE A 32 -9.92 -2.82 6.37
C ILE A 32 -10.80 -1.86 7.17
N ALA A 33 -11.04 -0.66 6.64
CA ALA A 33 -11.75 0.41 7.34
C ALA A 33 -12.75 1.13 6.41
N PRO A 34 -13.73 0.41 5.83
CA PRO A 34 -14.66 0.95 4.82
C PRO A 34 -15.52 2.12 5.34
N ASP A 35 -15.70 2.21 6.65
CA ASP A 35 -16.51 3.26 7.29
C ASP A 35 -15.74 4.58 7.49
N ARG A 36 -14.44 4.62 7.16
CA ARG A 36 -13.60 5.81 7.31
C ARG A 36 -13.59 6.64 6.03
N SER A 37 -13.87 7.94 6.17
CA SER A 37 -13.83 8.88 5.05
C SER A 37 -12.38 9.16 4.63
N CYS A 38 -12.08 8.99 3.34
CA CYS A 38 -10.75 9.22 2.79
C CYS A 38 -10.80 10.09 1.54
N LEU A 39 -9.81 10.98 1.42
CA LEU A 39 -9.60 11.83 0.25
C LEU A 39 -8.12 11.81 -0.14
N PHE A 40 -7.83 11.76 -1.44
CA PHE A 40 -6.48 11.81 -1.98
C PHE A 40 -6.32 13.01 -2.91
N LEU A 41 -5.21 13.74 -2.78
CA LEU A 41 -4.93 14.95 -3.56
C LEU A 41 -3.70 14.72 -4.44
N GLU A 42 -3.88 14.75 -5.77
CA GLU A 42 -2.81 14.53 -6.75
C GLU A 42 -2.64 15.74 -7.66
N ARG A 43 -1.40 16.23 -7.80
CA ARG A 43 -1.10 17.42 -8.62
C ARG A 43 -1.26 17.18 -10.12
N SER A 44 -1.08 15.94 -10.55
CA SER A 44 -1.15 15.53 -11.95
C SER A 44 -2.61 15.40 -12.39
N PRO A 45 -2.92 15.50 -13.69
CA PRO A 45 -4.29 15.36 -14.18
C PRO A 45 -4.82 13.90 -14.16
N ASP A 46 -3.94 12.91 -14.00
CA ASP A 46 -4.25 11.48 -13.96
C ASP A 46 -3.12 10.74 -13.21
N VAL A 47 -3.30 9.44 -12.92
CA VAL A 47 -2.27 8.57 -12.34
C VAL A 47 -1.06 8.51 -13.29
N CYS A 48 0.07 8.99 -12.80
CA CYS A 48 1.35 9.06 -13.51
C CYS A 48 2.47 8.52 -12.62
N TRP A 49 3.14 7.44 -13.06
CA TRP A 49 4.28 6.87 -12.34
C TRP A 49 5.55 6.94 -13.20
N HIS A 50 6.44 7.86 -12.82
CA HIS A 50 7.76 8.07 -13.45
C HIS A 50 7.73 8.25 -14.99
N GLU A 51 6.78 9.03 -15.52
CA GLU A 51 6.61 9.24 -16.97
C GLU A 51 7.90 9.63 -17.72
N GLY A 52 8.76 10.45 -17.13
CA GLY A 52 10.03 10.85 -17.75
C GLY A 52 11.01 9.70 -17.98
N MET A 53 10.76 8.52 -17.40
CA MET A 53 11.56 7.30 -17.49
C MET A 53 10.76 6.10 -18.00
N LEU A 54 9.56 6.27 -18.57
CA LEU A 54 8.81 5.19 -19.23
C LEU A 54 9.42 4.83 -20.60
N ILE A 55 10.71 4.47 -20.60
CA ILE A 55 11.44 4.06 -21.80
C ILE A 55 10.80 2.77 -22.33
N ASP A 56 10.55 2.73 -23.64
CA ASP A 56 9.94 1.59 -24.29
C ASP A 56 10.74 0.30 -24.06
N GLY A 57 10.03 -0.80 -23.82
CA GLY A 57 10.61 -2.10 -23.46
C GLY A 57 11.17 -2.20 -22.04
N ALA A 58 11.26 -1.11 -21.27
CA ALA A 58 11.80 -1.19 -19.91
C ALA A 58 10.86 -1.94 -18.96
N ARG A 59 11.44 -2.74 -18.06
CA ARG A 59 10.72 -3.67 -17.19
C ARG A 59 10.73 -3.25 -15.73
N MET A 60 9.77 -3.78 -15.00
CA MET A 60 9.76 -3.74 -13.54
C MET A 60 10.98 -4.47 -12.98
N GLN A 61 11.54 -3.97 -11.89
CA GLN A 61 12.64 -4.64 -11.17
C GLN A 61 12.12 -5.57 -10.06
N ILE A 62 10.82 -5.84 -10.07
CA ILE A 62 10.10 -6.55 -9.02
C ILE A 62 9.09 -7.52 -9.65
N SER A 63 8.81 -8.63 -8.96
CA SER A 63 7.75 -9.56 -9.35
C SER A 63 6.39 -8.87 -9.35
N PHE A 64 5.53 -9.17 -10.33
CA PHE A 64 4.14 -8.70 -10.35
C PHE A 64 3.33 -9.17 -9.13
N LEU A 65 3.77 -10.22 -8.42
CA LEU A 65 3.13 -10.66 -7.17
C LEU A 65 3.35 -9.68 -6.01
N LYS A 66 4.36 -8.82 -6.12
CA LYS A 66 4.57 -7.66 -5.22
C LYS A 66 3.85 -6.43 -5.79
N ASP A 67 2.60 -6.62 -6.22
CA ASP A 67 1.70 -5.53 -6.60
C ASP A 67 1.20 -4.77 -5.35
N LEU A 68 0.10 -4.03 -5.48
CA LEU A 68 -0.43 -3.18 -4.41
C LEU A 68 -1.15 -3.94 -3.29
N VAL A 69 -1.48 -5.23 -3.46
CA VAL A 69 -2.37 -5.95 -2.53
C VAL A 69 -2.11 -7.45 -2.39
N SER A 70 -1.61 -8.15 -3.43
CA SER A 70 -1.54 -9.60 -3.52
C SER A 70 -0.89 -10.27 -2.31
N LEU A 71 0.23 -9.74 -1.81
CA LEU A 71 0.91 -10.30 -0.64
C LEU A 71 0.15 -10.12 0.68
N ARG A 72 -0.85 -9.24 0.73
CA ARG A 72 -1.77 -9.07 1.87
C ARG A 72 -3.08 -9.84 1.67
N ASN A 73 -3.63 -9.80 0.46
CA ASN A 73 -4.96 -10.34 0.14
C ASN A 73 -5.02 -10.77 -1.34
N LEU A 74 -4.81 -12.07 -1.59
CA LEU A 74 -4.88 -12.65 -2.94
C LEU A 74 -6.31 -12.64 -3.54
N ALA A 75 -7.35 -12.54 -2.71
CA ALA A 75 -8.73 -12.48 -3.16
C ALA A 75 -9.18 -11.05 -3.53
N SER A 76 -8.30 -10.06 -3.36
CA SER A 76 -8.60 -8.67 -3.70
C SER A 76 -8.89 -8.51 -5.20
N PRO A 77 -9.92 -7.75 -5.60
CA PRO A 77 -10.17 -7.44 -7.00
C PRO A 77 -9.07 -6.55 -7.60
N PHE A 78 -8.18 -5.98 -6.78
CA PHE A 78 -7.13 -5.05 -7.22
C PHE A 78 -5.78 -5.72 -7.51
N THR A 79 -5.70 -7.04 -7.50
CA THR A 79 -4.46 -7.76 -7.85
C THR A 79 -4.06 -7.53 -9.32
N PHE A 80 -2.77 -7.64 -9.62
CA PHE A 80 -2.27 -7.55 -10.99
C PHE A 80 -2.87 -8.65 -11.88
N LEU A 81 -3.13 -9.84 -11.33
CA LEU A 81 -3.77 -10.92 -12.08
C LEU A 81 -5.24 -10.64 -12.38
N ALA A 82 -5.98 -10.03 -11.44
CA ALA A 82 -7.35 -9.56 -11.68
C ALA A 82 -7.38 -8.50 -12.79
N TYR A 83 -6.41 -7.59 -12.79
CA TYR A 83 -6.21 -6.62 -13.89
C TYR A 83 -5.96 -7.32 -15.23
N GLN A 84 -5.05 -8.30 -15.30
CA GLN A 84 -4.77 -9.02 -16.54
C GLN A 84 -6.00 -9.79 -17.04
N LYS A 85 -6.81 -10.35 -16.13
CA LYS A 85 -8.10 -10.97 -16.47
C LYS A 85 -9.07 -9.93 -17.01
N ALA A 86 -9.24 -8.80 -16.35
CA ALA A 86 -10.14 -7.71 -16.75
C ALA A 86 -9.78 -7.12 -18.12
N LYS A 87 -8.48 -7.06 -18.47
CA LYS A 87 -8.00 -6.62 -19.79
C LYS A 87 -8.05 -7.71 -20.88
N GLY A 88 -8.48 -8.93 -20.55
CA GLY A 88 -8.50 -10.07 -21.48
C GLY A 88 -7.10 -10.52 -21.92
N ARG A 89 -6.07 -10.22 -21.12
CA ARG A 89 -4.65 -10.51 -21.42
C ARG A 89 -4.05 -11.63 -20.57
N LEU A 90 -4.78 -12.17 -19.59
CA LEU A 90 -4.23 -13.14 -18.62
C LEU A 90 -3.54 -14.34 -19.27
N GLU A 91 -4.21 -15.05 -20.19
CA GLU A 91 -3.61 -16.23 -20.84
C GLU A 91 -2.36 -15.88 -21.65
N LYS A 92 -2.39 -14.73 -22.35
CA LYS A 92 -1.23 -14.22 -23.09
C LYS A 92 -0.07 -13.87 -22.15
N PHE A 93 -0.37 -13.27 -21.00
CA PHE A 93 0.61 -12.91 -19.99
C PHE A 93 1.25 -14.15 -19.37
N VAL A 94 0.45 -15.18 -19.04
CA VAL A 94 0.95 -16.47 -18.55
C VAL A 94 1.95 -17.08 -19.54
N ASN A 95 1.65 -17.01 -20.84
CA ASN A 95 2.56 -17.53 -21.88
C ASN A 95 3.89 -16.77 -21.99
N LEU A 96 4.00 -15.53 -21.48
CA LEU A 96 5.27 -14.81 -21.45
C LEU A 96 6.29 -15.45 -20.50
N SER A 97 5.84 -16.26 -19.52
CA SER A 97 6.69 -16.84 -18.46
C SER A 97 7.57 -15.80 -17.76
N GLU A 98 7.04 -14.59 -17.60
CA GLU A 98 7.77 -13.41 -17.15
C GLU A 98 7.15 -12.86 -15.86
N PHE A 99 7.96 -12.75 -14.82
CA PHE A 99 7.53 -12.22 -13.52
C PHE A 99 7.63 -10.69 -13.47
N ARG A 100 8.35 -10.07 -14.40
CA ARG A 100 8.63 -8.64 -14.44
C ARG A 100 7.92 -8.00 -15.63
N PRO A 101 6.67 -7.52 -15.45
CA PRO A 101 5.94 -6.86 -16.52
C PRO A 101 6.69 -5.61 -17.00
N THR A 102 6.29 -5.08 -18.15
CA THR A 102 6.85 -3.79 -18.60
C THR A 102 6.42 -2.67 -17.65
N ARG A 103 7.24 -1.62 -17.52
CA ARG A 103 6.83 -0.41 -16.76
C ARG A 103 5.58 0.23 -17.36
N LEU A 104 5.42 0.15 -18.68
CA LEU A 104 4.22 0.58 -19.38
C LEU A 104 2.97 -0.21 -18.93
N GLU A 105 3.07 -1.54 -18.87
CA GLU A 105 1.97 -2.40 -18.43
C GLU A 105 1.65 -2.20 -16.94
N PHE A 106 2.66 -2.02 -16.10
CA PHE A 106 2.45 -1.73 -14.68
C PHE A 106 1.84 -0.34 -14.47
N GLN A 107 2.21 0.65 -15.29
CA GLN A 107 1.58 1.97 -15.31
C GLN A 107 0.09 1.89 -15.73
N ASP A 108 -0.27 1.05 -16.71
CA ASP A 108 -1.68 0.77 -17.06
C ASP A 108 -2.42 0.06 -15.91
N TYR A 109 -1.75 -0.84 -15.18
CA TYR A 109 -2.28 -1.45 -13.96
C TYR A 109 -2.58 -0.40 -12.87
N LEU A 110 -1.64 0.51 -12.58
CA LEU A 110 -1.83 1.58 -11.60
C LEU A 110 -2.99 2.52 -11.98
N ARG A 111 -3.11 2.89 -13.27
CA ARG A 111 -4.24 3.67 -13.78
C ARG A 111 -5.55 2.91 -13.64
N TRP A 112 -5.57 1.62 -13.96
CA TRP A 112 -6.76 0.77 -13.85
C TRP A 112 -7.24 0.62 -12.40
N VAL A 113 -6.33 0.45 -11.45
CA VAL A 113 -6.68 0.45 -10.02
C VAL A 113 -7.14 1.85 -9.59
N GLY A 114 -6.37 2.89 -9.89
CA GLY A 114 -6.66 4.27 -9.49
C GLY A 114 -8.02 4.78 -9.99
N GLY A 115 -8.42 4.37 -11.20
CA GLY A 115 -9.73 4.71 -11.77
C GLY A 115 -10.92 4.17 -10.96
N GLN A 116 -10.74 3.08 -10.20
CA GLN A 116 -11.78 2.53 -9.31
C GLN A 116 -11.99 3.39 -8.05
N PHE A 117 -11.04 4.29 -7.74
CA PHE A 117 -11.10 5.22 -6.62
C PHE A 117 -11.43 6.66 -7.04
N ALA A 118 -11.97 6.88 -8.25
CA ALA A 118 -12.22 8.22 -8.78
C ALA A 118 -13.09 9.12 -7.85
N GLY A 119 -13.98 8.54 -7.06
CA GLY A 119 -14.78 9.29 -6.07
C GLY A 119 -13.97 9.85 -4.89
N MET A 120 -12.83 9.24 -4.59
CA MET A 120 -11.97 9.54 -3.42
C MET A 120 -10.73 10.36 -3.79
N VAL A 121 -10.54 10.70 -5.07
CA VAL A 121 -9.34 11.40 -5.55
C VAL A 121 -9.73 12.75 -6.13
N ARG A 122 -8.87 13.75 -5.93
CA ARG A 122 -8.91 15.03 -6.65
C ARG A 122 -7.58 15.19 -7.37
N TYR A 123 -7.64 15.03 -8.69
CA TYR A 123 -6.53 15.32 -9.59
C TYR A 123 -6.40 16.83 -9.80
N ARG A 124 -5.25 17.25 -10.32
CA ARG A 124 -4.88 18.67 -10.46
C ARG A 124 -4.86 19.43 -9.14
N CYS A 125 -4.76 18.77 -7.99
CA CYS A 125 -4.67 19.42 -6.69
C CYS A 125 -3.23 19.31 -6.15
N ALA A 126 -2.44 20.37 -6.32
CA ALA A 126 -1.11 20.46 -5.75
C ALA A 126 -1.19 20.96 -4.31
N VAL A 127 -0.89 20.09 -3.33
CA VAL A 127 -0.86 20.49 -1.92
C VAL A 127 0.33 21.42 -1.67
N THR A 128 0.07 22.56 -1.05
CA THR A 128 1.06 23.63 -0.83
C THR A 128 1.36 23.88 0.64
N ALA A 129 0.43 23.55 1.54
CA ALA A 129 0.64 23.68 2.98
C ALA A 129 -0.17 22.65 3.79
N VAL A 130 0.37 22.27 4.95
CA VAL A 130 -0.31 21.50 5.99
C VAL A 130 -0.08 22.23 7.31
N SER A 131 -1.16 22.61 7.99
CA SER A 131 -1.10 23.36 9.24
C SER A 131 -2.04 22.74 10.28
N PRO A 132 -1.64 22.62 11.55
CA PRO A 132 -2.54 22.15 12.59
C PRO A 132 -3.60 23.20 12.92
N VAL A 133 -4.77 22.75 13.35
CA VAL A 133 -5.89 23.60 13.76
C VAL A 133 -6.07 23.48 15.26
N ARG A 134 -6.10 24.63 15.95
CA ARG A 134 -6.26 24.71 17.40
C ARG A 134 -7.73 24.67 17.80
N ASP A 135 -8.04 23.76 18.71
CA ASP A 135 -9.34 23.64 19.35
C ASP A 135 -9.40 24.43 20.65
N ASP A 136 -10.62 24.60 21.17
CA ASP A 136 -10.89 25.43 22.34
C ASP A 136 -10.22 24.89 23.62
N ASP A 137 -9.98 23.58 23.69
CA ASP A 137 -9.27 22.91 24.79
C ASP A 137 -7.74 23.00 24.68
N GLY A 138 -7.23 23.68 23.64
CA GLY A 138 -5.81 23.87 23.38
C GLY A 138 -5.16 22.74 22.59
N THR A 139 -5.87 21.65 22.31
CA THR A 139 -5.34 20.53 21.50
C THR A 139 -5.35 20.86 20.01
N LEU A 140 -4.55 20.10 19.24
CA LEU A 140 -4.48 20.19 17.78
C LEU A 140 -5.03 18.91 17.17
N SER A 141 -6.36 18.77 17.14
CA SER A 141 -7.03 17.53 16.72
C SER A 141 -7.27 17.39 15.23
N LEU A 142 -7.02 18.45 14.46
CA LEU A 142 -7.19 18.47 13.00
C LEU A 142 -5.97 19.09 12.30
N LEU A 143 -5.73 18.62 11.07
CA LEU A 143 -4.83 19.22 10.11
C LEU A 143 -5.65 19.88 9.00
N ARG A 144 -5.35 21.15 8.70
CA ARG A 144 -5.81 21.86 7.51
C ARG A 144 -4.80 21.64 6.39
N VAL A 145 -5.29 21.13 5.27
CA VAL A 145 -4.53 20.85 4.05
C VAL A 145 -4.94 21.86 3.00
N THR A 146 -4.03 22.75 2.62
CA THR A 146 -4.24 23.74 1.57
C THR A 146 -3.66 23.21 0.27
N ALA A 147 -4.47 23.23 -0.78
CA ALA A 147 -4.09 22.79 -2.13
C ALA A 147 -4.44 23.85 -3.17
N THR A 148 -3.72 23.84 -4.28
CA THR A 148 -3.94 24.71 -5.43
C THR A 148 -4.30 23.88 -6.64
N ASP A 149 -5.39 24.24 -7.31
CA ASP A 149 -5.74 23.66 -8.60
C ASP A 149 -4.69 24.05 -9.65
N THR A 150 -4.05 23.05 -10.27
CA THR A 150 -2.93 23.27 -11.20
C THR A 150 -3.37 23.78 -12.57
N ALA A 151 -4.67 23.80 -12.87
CA ALA A 151 -5.24 24.38 -14.09
C ALA A 151 -5.78 25.79 -13.88
N THR A 152 -6.48 26.05 -12.78
CA THR A 152 -7.15 27.34 -12.53
C THR A 152 -6.37 28.25 -11.59
N GLY A 153 -5.48 27.70 -10.77
CA GLY A 153 -4.78 28.43 -9.70
C GLY A 153 -5.65 28.67 -8.46
N GLU A 154 -6.88 28.14 -8.41
CA GLU A 154 -7.78 28.26 -7.27
C GLU A 154 -7.20 27.55 -6.04
N VAL A 155 -7.33 28.18 -4.86
CA VAL A 155 -6.89 27.61 -3.59
C VAL A 155 -8.09 26.97 -2.89
N VAL A 156 -7.94 25.71 -2.49
CA VAL A 156 -8.96 24.93 -1.80
C VAL A 156 -8.37 24.38 -0.49
N GLU A 157 -9.20 24.33 0.55
CA GLU A 157 -8.81 23.82 1.86
C GLU A 157 -9.64 22.61 2.27
N TYR A 158 -8.98 21.66 2.92
CA TYR A 158 -9.61 20.47 3.48
C TYR A 158 -9.15 20.26 4.92
N HIS A 159 -10.02 19.74 5.77
CA HIS A 159 -9.68 19.37 7.14
C HIS A 159 -9.69 17.86 7.31
N ALA A 160 -8.73 17.34 8.08
CA ALA A 160 -8.61 15.92 8.36
C ALA A 160 -8.08 15.62 9.76
N ARG A 161 -8.47 14.47 10.31
CA ARG A 161 -7.90 13.93 11.55
C ARG A 161 -6.51 13.33 11.31
N ASN A 162 -6.30 12.75 10.14
CA ASN A 162 -5.02 12.15 9.76
C ASN A 162 -4.62 12.59 8.36
N VAL A 163 -3.34 12.86 8.17
CA VAL A 163 -2.73 13.15 6.87
C VAL A 163 -1.64 12.11 6.59
N VAL A 164 -1.64 11.55 5.39
CA VAL A 164 -0.63 10.58 4.93
C VAL A 164 0.22 11.21 3.83
N HIS A 165 1.46 11.55 4.14
CA HIS A 165 2.43 12.07 3.18
C HIS A 165 2.98 10.94 2.29
N ALA A 166 2.72 10.98 0.99
CA ALA A 166 3.27 10.03 0.02
C ALA A 166 3.63 10.70 -1.31
N LEU A 167 4.34 11.84 -1.26
CA LEU A 167 4.70 12.64 -2.44
C LEU A 167 5.91 12.09 -3.23
N GLY A 168 6.52 11.01 -2.76
CA GLY A 168 7.67 10.38 -3.40
C GLY A 168 8.97 11.17 -3.23
N GLY A 169 9.94 10.92 -4.13
CA GLY A 169 11.25 11.56 -4.09
C GLY A 169 11.32 12.85 -4.89
N VAL A 170 12.04 13.84 -4.38
CA VAL A 170 12.41 15.05 -5.11
C VAL A 170 13.70 14.79 -5.90
N PRO A 171 13.76 15.10 -7.21
CA PRO A 171 14.99 15.00 -8.01
C PRO A 171 16.22 15.59 -7.31
N MET A 172 17.31 14.83 -7.25
CA MET A 172 18.56 15.30 -6.66
C MET A 172 19.40 15.99 -7.74
N VAL A 173 19.35 17.31 -7.80
CA VAL A 173 20.22 18.11 -8.66
C VAL A 173 21.47 18.51 -7.86
N PRO A 174 22.70 18.28 -8.37
CA PRO A 174 23.92 18.74 -7.70
C PRO A 174 23.91 20.25 -7.43
N ALA A 175 24.49 20.67 -6.30
CA ALA A 175 24.52 22.08 -5.93
C ALA A 175 25.20 22.93 -7.01
N GLY A 176 24.63 24.10 -7.30
CA GLY A 176 25.13 25.01 -8.33
C GLY A 176 24.77 24.65 -9.78
N VAL A 177 24.14 23.49 -10.03
CA VAL A 177 23.69 23.10 -11.36
C VAL A 177 22.28 23.60 -11.63
N ALA A 178 22.10 24.39 -12.70
CA ALA A 178 20.80 24.81 -13.18
C ALA A 178 20.26 23.80 -14.23
N THR A 179 19.03 23.34 -14.03
CA THR A 179 18.34 22.50 -15.03
C THR A 179 17.66 23.36 -16.10
N GLY A 180 17.57 22.84 -17.32
CA GLY A 180 16.94 23.50 -18.47
C GLY A 180 16.86 22.56 -19.67
N PRO A 181 16.59 23.07 -20.88
CA PRO A 181 16.42 22.23 -22.07
C PRO A 181 17.61 21.33 -22.41
N ALA A 182 18.83 21.79 -22.12
CA ALA A 182 20.07 21.05 -22.36
C ALA A 182 20.60 20.31 -21.11
N VAL A 183 20.09 20.59 -19.91
CA VAL A 183 20.50 19.93 -18.66
C VAL A 183 19.26 19.44 -17.93
N VAL A 184 18.94 18.16 -18.05
CA VAL A 184 17.71 17.60 -17.50
C VAL A 184 18.00 16.58 -16.41
N HIS A 185 17.15 16.49 -15.40
CA HIS A 185 17.15 15.33 -14.51
C HIS A 185 16.45 14.14 -15.17
N SER A 186 16.85 12.92 -14.85
CA SER A 186 16.29 11.68 -15.41
C SER A 186 14.76 11.62 -15.32
N SER A 187 14.18 12.14 -14.23
CA SER A 187 12.72 12.25 -14.03
C SER A 187 11.96 13.04 -15.10
N LYS A 188 12.65 13.83 -15.93
CA LYS A 188 12.08 14.63 -17.02
C LYS A 188 12.66 14.24 -18.40
N PHE A 189 13.47 13.20 -18.46
CA PHE A 189 14.24 12.82 -19.65
C PHE A 189 13.35 12.70 -20.89
N LEU A 190 12.40 11.75 -20.93
CA LEU A 190 11.55 11.54 -22.11
C LEU A 190 10.67 12.72 -22.47
N SER A 191 10.26 13.52 -21.48
CA SER A 191 9.38 14.69 -21.70
C SER A 191 10.10 15.92 -22.25
N GLN A 192 11.42 16.00 -22.12
CA GLN A 192 12.18 17.21 -22.46
C GLN A 192 13.33 16.91 -23.42
N PHE A 193 14.20 15.94 -23.09
CA PHE A 193 15.46 15.74 -23.80
C PHE A 193 15.27 15.40 -25.30
N PRO A 194 14.43 14.42 -25.68
CA PRO A 194 14.18 14.14 -27.10
C PRO A 194 13.50 15.29 -27.85
N GLY A 195 12.74 16.14 -27.14
CA GLY A 195 12.12 17.34 -27.73
C GLY A 195 13.14 18.45 -28.00
N THR A 196 14.20 18.55 -27.19
CA THR A 196 15.32 19.48 -27.41
C THR A 196 16.23 19.01 -28.55
N PHE A 197 16.57 17.71 -28.58
CA PHE A 197 17.53 17.14 -29.53
C PHE A 197 16.79 16.32 -30.61
N THR A 198 16.10 16.98 -31.53
CA THR A 198 15.23 16.29 -32.50
C THR A 198 15.95 15.59 -33.65
N ALA A 199 17.14 16.07 -34.03
CA ALA A 199 17.93 15.52 -35.14
C ALA A 199 18.71 14.26 -34.71
N GLN A 200 18.05 13.10 -34.70
CA GLN A 200 18.63 11.85 -34.18
C GLN A 200 19.89 11.35 -34.93
N ASP A 201 20.02 11.71 -36.21
CA ASP A 201 21.17 11.32 -37.05
C ASP A 201 22.38 12.27 -36.94
N ARG A 202 22.27 13.37 -36.17
CA ARG A 202 23.41 14.28 -35.94
C ARG A 202 24.43 13.64 -34.99
N GLU A 203 25.69 13.97 -35.21
CA GLU A 203 26.80 13.69 -34.30
C GLU A 203 26.70 14.59 -33.06
N TRP A 204 25.89 14.16 -32.09
CA TRP A 204 25.75 14.84 -30.80
C TRP A 204 26.80 14.35 -29.80
N GLU A 205 27.24 15.25 -28.92
CA GLU A 205 28.01 14.91 -27.72
C GLU A 205 27.09 14.99 -26.51
N PHE A 206 26.77 13.86 -25.88
CA PHE A 206 25.91 13.82 -24.69
C PHE A 206 26.68 13.39 -23.46
N ALA A 207 26.26 13.84 -22.28
CA ALA A 207 26.71 13.33 -21.00
C ALA A 207 25.57 12.77 -20.16
N VAL A 208 25.86 11.71 -19.40
CA VAL A 208 24.98 11.13 -18.40
C VAL A 208 25.75 11.02 -17.10
N ALA A 209 25.25 11.64 -16.03
CA ALA A 209 25.88 11.60 -14.70
C ALA A 209 25.11 10.65 -13.77
N GLY A 210 25.74 9.56 -13.34
CA GLY A 210 25.16 8.57 -12.42
C GLY A 210 25.60 7.12 -12.73
N ASP A 211 25.33 6.22 -11.80
CA ASP A 211 25.70 4.79 -11.88
C ASP A 211 24.53 3.82 -11.64
N GLY A 212 23.32 4.33 -11.43
CA GLY A 212 22.12 3.54 -11.19
C GLY A 212 21.37 3.14 -12.47
N GLN A 213 20.29 2.39 -12.30
CA GLN A 213 19.42 1.92 -13.38
C GLN A 213 19.07 3.02 -14.38
N SER A 214 18.66 4.21 -13.93
CA SER A 214 18.31 5.32 -14.82
C SER A 214 19.49 5.75 -15.70
N ALA A 215 20.72 5.78 -15.16
CA ALA A 215 21.91 6.15 -15.92
C ALA A 215 22.20 5.10 -17.01
N GLY A 216 22.11 3.81 -16.68
CA GLY A 216 22.27 2.73 -17.65
C GLY A 216 21.20 2.77 -18.74
N GLU A 217 19.94 2.92 -18.36
CA GLU A 217 18.81 2.97 -19.31
C GLU A 217 18.88 4.17 -20.26
N ILE A 218 19.19 5.36 -19.74
CA ILE A 218 19.36 6.56 -20.55
C ILE A 218 20.57 6.42 -21.47
N THR A 219 21.70 5.90 -20.97
CA THR A 219 22.89 5.67 -21.81
C THR A 219 22.58 4.75 -22.98
N HIS A 220 21.94 3.61 -22.72
CA HIS A 220 21.47 2.71 -23.77
C HIS A 220 20.52 3.41 -24.75
N TYR A 221 19.51 4.12 -24.23
CA TYR A 221 18.55 4.84 -25.06
C TYR A 221 19.24 5.83 -26.01
N LEU A 222 20.20 6.60 -25.51
CA LEU A 222 20.95 7.55 -26.32
C LEU A 222 21.77 6.84 -27.41
N LEU A 223 22.45 5.75 -27.05
CA LEU A 223 23.23 4.95 -28.01
C LEU A 223 22.37 4.25 -29.08
N ASP A 224 21.16 3.83 -28.73
CA ASP A 224 20.23 3.17 -29.65
C ASP A 224 19.52 4.18 -30.58
N ARG A 225 18.97 5.26 -30.01
CA ARG A 225 18.14 6.23 -30.74
C ARG A 225 18.93 7.31 -31.46
N TYR A 226 20.09 7.71 -30.95
CA TYR A 226 20.95 8.71 -31.57
C TYR A 226 22.19 8.04 -32.16
N ARG A 227 22.02 7.35 -33.29
CA ARG A 227 22.97 6.35 -33.83
C ARG A 227 24.38 6.89 -34.13
N ASN A 228 24.52 8.20 -34.26
CA ASN A 228 25.79 8.89 -34.51
C ASN A 228 26.30 9.68 -33.30
N ALA A 229 25.53 9.75 -32.20
CA ALA A 229 25.95 10.44 -30.99
C ALA A 229 27.04 9.66 -30.23
N ARG A 230 27.91 10.42 -29.58
CA ARG A 230 28.84 9.96 -28.55
C ARG A 230 28.27 10.32 -27.17
N VAL A 231 28.42 9.39 -26.23
CA VAL A 231 27.86 9.47 -24.88
C VAL A 231 28.98 9.34 -23.86
N HIS A 232 29.13 10.35 -23.01
CA HIS A 232 30.02 10.39 -21.86
C HIS A 232 29.26 9.96 -20.60
N LEU A 233 29.54 8.77 -20.08
CA LEU A 233 28.97 8.29 -18.82
C LEU A 233 29.91 8.64 -17.67
N VAL A 234 29.50 9.56 -16.79
CA VAL A 234 30.26 9.98 -15.61
C VAL A 234 29.72 9.25 -14.39
N LEU A 235 30.54 8.37 -13.80
CA LEU A 235 30.14 7.54 -12.67
C LEU A 235 31.16 7.57 -11.52
N PRO A 236 30.71 7.57 -10.25
CA PRO A 236 31.61 7.66 -9.10
C PRO A 236 32.32 6.35 -8.77
N GLY A 237 31.77 5.21 -9.19
CA GLY A 237 32.33 3.87 -9.00
C GLY A 237 33.41 3.53 -10.03
N TYR A 238 33.78 2.27 -10.15
CA TYR A 238 34.73 1.80 -11.18
C TYR A 238 34.02 1.29 -12.44
N SER A 239 32.74 0.94 -12.31
CA SER A 239 31.92 0.37 -13.37
C SER A 239 30.44 0.49 -13.00
N LEU A 240 29.56 0.28 -13.99
CA LEU A 240 28.18 -0.06 -13.71
C LEU A 240 28.13 -1.43 -13.04
N ARG A 241 27.38 -1.54 -11.94
CA ARG A 241 27.29 -2.77 -11.14
C ARG A 241 25.91 -3.40 -11.27
N ALA A 242 25.88 -4.72 -11.28
CA ALA A 242 24.62 -5.46 -11.28
C ALA A 242 23.88 -5.27 -9.94
N THR A 243 22.56 -5.23 -10.02
CA THR A 243 21.67 -5.28 -8.86
C THR A 243 21.78 -6.66 -8.22
N ASP A 244 21.97 -6.70 -6.90
CA ASP A 244 21.95 -7.95 -6.17
C ASP A 244 20.50 -8.40 -5.94
N ASN A 245 20.08 -9.38 -6.73
CA ASN A 245 18.75 -9.98 -6.67
C ASN A 245 18.79 -11.39 -6.05
N ASN A 246 19.86 -11.72 -5.31
CA ASN A 246 19.95 -12.99 -4.59
C ASN A 246 18.69 -13.17 -3.70
N PRO A 247 17.99 -14.31 -3.77
CA PRO A 247 16.84 -14.59 -2.91
C PRO A 247 17.08 -14.29 -1.43
N PHE A 248 18.25 -14.64 -0.88
CA PHE A 248 18.60 -14.38 0.52
C PHE A 248 18.75 -12.88 0.83
N ALA A 249 19.37 -12.12 -0.07
CA ALA A 249 19.47 -10.66 0.08
C ALA A 249 18.10 -9.99 -0.05
N ASN A 250 17.19 -10.58 -0.84
CA ASN A 250 15.84 -10.08 -1.06
C ASN A 250 14.86 -10.37 0.09
N GLU A 251 15.19 -11.25 1.04
CA GLU A 251 14.37 -11.49 2.24
C GLU A 251 14.25 -10.24 3.10
N GLN A 252 15.17 -9.26 2.98
CA GLN A 252 15.04 -7.96 3.64
C GLN A 252 13.73 -7.23 3.31
N PHE A 253 13.09 -7.59 2.18
CA PHE A 253 11.81 -7.04 1.74
C PHE A 253 10.60 -7.87 2.20
N PHE A 254 10.77 -8.78 3.16
CA PHE A 254 9.66 -9.45 3.84
C PHE A 254 9.06 -8.52 4.90
N GLU A 255 7.76 -8.68 5.17
CA GLU A 255 7.04 -7.94 6.22
C GLU A 255 7.73 -8.13 7.58
N ALA A 256 7.97 -9.39 7.98
CA ALA A 256 8.61 -9.71 9.26
C ALA A 256 10.03 -9.12 9.40
N ASN A 257 10.80 -9.09 8.32
CA ASN A 257 12.16 -8.56 8.34
C ASN A 257 12.18 -7.03 8.39
N ALA A 258 11.18 -6.36 7.80
CA ALA A 258 11.00 -4.92 7.94
C ALA A 258 10.64 -4.53 9.38
N ASP A 259 9.78 -5.31 10.03
CA ASP A 259 9.46 -5.14 11.46
C ASP A 259 10.69 -5.37 12.36
N GLU A 260 11.47 -6.42 12.09
CA GLU A 260 12.72 -6.67 12.82
C GLU A 260 13.74 -5.54 12.57
N PHE A 261 13.84 -5.02 11.35
CA PHE A 261 14.72 -3.88 11.04
C PHE A 261 14.37 -2.65 11.90
N TYR A 262 13.09 -2.37 12.11
CA TYR A 262 12.66 -1.29 13.00
C TYR A 262 13.07 -1.52 14.45
N SER A 263 13.17 -2.75 14.95
CA SER A 263 13.58 -2.98 16.35
C SER A 263 15.10 -2.91 16.59
N ARG A 264 15.92 -2.89 15.52
CA ARG A 264 17.39 -2.81 15.61
C ARG A 264 17.88 -1.47 16.13
N SER A 265 19.07 -1.47 16.75
CA SER A 265 19.80 -0.23 17.07
C SER A 265 20.15 0.55 15.80
N GLU A 266 20.34 1.87 15.93
CA GLU A 266 20.71 2.72 14.80
C GLU A 266 22.00 2.28 14.11
N GLU A 267 23.01 1.90 14.89
CA GLU A 267 24.27 1.35 14.36
C GLU A 267 24.04 0.11 13.49
N ASN A 268 23.22 -0.83 13.97
CA ASN A 268 22.89 -2.05 13.24
C ASN A 268 22.09 -1.74 11.97
N ARG A 269 21.15 -0.79 12.01
CA ARG A 269 20.41 -0.36 10.81
C ARG A 269 21.34 0.25 9.77
N ARG A 270 22.31 1.08 10.19
CA ARG A 270 23.32 1.69 9.31
C ARG A 270 24.22 0.63 8.66
N ASP A 271 24.75 -0.33 9.43
CA ASP A 271 25.55 -1.44 8.86
C ASP A 271 24.73 -2.28 7.88
N TYR A 272 23.50 -2.65 8.25
CA TYR A 272 22.61 -3.44 7.40
C TYR A 272 22.31 -2.72 6.06
N ALA A 273 21.95 -1.44 6.11
CA ALA A 273 21.70 -0.63 4.92
C ALA A 273 22.95 -0.46 4.05
N ALA A 274 24.14 -0.33 4.66
CA ALA A 274 25.41 -0.23 3.92
C ALA A 274 25.75 -1.53 3.17
N ARG A 275 25.55 -2.69 3.81
CA ARG A 275 25.86 -4.02 3.23
C ARG A 275 24.90 -4.43 2.13
N LEU A 276 23.61 -4.07 2.23
CA LEU A 276 22.59 -4.42 1.26
C LEU A 276 22.27 -3.30 0.26
N ARG A 277 23.08 -2.23 0.25
CA ARG A 277 22.89 -1.06 -0.60
C ARG A 277 22.76 -1.42 -2.10
N ASN A 278 23.50 -2.43 -2.55
CA ASN A 278 23.53 -2.93 -3.94
C ASN A 278 22.26 -3.67 -4.38
N THR A 279 21.30 -3.89 -3.49
CA THR A 279 19.98 -4.43 -3.86
C THR A 279 19.07 -3.37 -4.51
N ASN A 280 19.42 -2.07 -4.40
CA ASN A 280 18.59 -0.99 -4.92
C ASN A 280 19.37 0.23 -5.45
N TYR A 281 20.47 0.63 -4.81
CA TYR A 281 21.14 1.92 -5.09
C TYR A 281 22.47 1.78 -5.84
N GLY A 282 22.64 2.60 -6.89
CA GLY A 282 23.88 2.65 -7.68
C GLY A 282 24.20 1.34 -8.39
N VAL A 283 23.14 0.69 -8.88
CA VAL A 283 23.16 -0.59 -9.57
C VAL A 283 22.18 -0.59 -10.74
N VAL A 284 22.43 -1.47 -11.69
CA VAL A 284 21.66 -1.68 -12.92
C VAL A 284 21.25 -3.15 -12.99
N GLU A 285 20.11 -3.47 -13.58
CA GLU A 285 19.67 -4.85 -13.78
C GLU A 285 20.67 -5.63 -14.64
N ALA A 286 20.99 -6.86 -14.25
CA ALA A 286 22.10 -7.61 -14.85
C ALA A 286 21.89 -7.93 -16.33
N GLY A 287 20.69 -8.41 -16.71
CA GLY A 287 20.37 -8.68 -18.12
C GLY A 287 20.37 -7.42 -18.98
N PHE A 288 20.04 -6.26 -18.39
CA PHE A 288 20.15 -4.98 -19.06
C PHE A 288 21.61 -4.59 -19.35
N LEU A 289 22.53 -4.83 -18.40
CA LEU A 289 23.96 -4.58 -18.60
C LEU A 289 24.52 -5.39 -19.77
N ASP A 290 24.11 -6.65 -19.93
CA ASP A 290 24.50 -7.48 -21.07
C ASP A 290 24.05 -6.85 -22.40
N GLY A 291 22.83 -6.30 -22.45
CA GLY A 291 22.30 -5.61 -23.62
C GLY A 291 23.12 -4.37 -23.98
N LEU A 292 23.40 -3.52 -23.00
CA LEU A 292 24.24 -2.32 -23.19
C LEU A 292 25.66 -2.69 -23.64
N TYR A 293 26.28 -3.71 -23.04
CA TYR A 293 27.62 -4.12 -23.41
C TYR A 293 27.68 -4.70 -24.83
N ARG A 294 26.67 -5.49 -25.24
CA ARG A 294 26.56 -5.98 -26.63
C ARG A 294 26.44 -4.84 -27.64
N LEU A 295 25.66 -3.79 -27.31
CA LEU A 295 25.54 -2.60 -28.16
C LEU A 295 26.89 -1.89 -28.33
N VAL A 296 27.61 -1.66 -27.23
CA VAL A 296 28.93 -1.02 -27.22
C VAL A 296 29.96 -1.85 -27.99
N TYR A 297 30.02 -3.15 -27.74
CA TYR A 297 30.91 -4.06 -28.47
C TYR A 297 30.62 -4.09 -29.98
N ALA A 298 29.34 -4.06 -30.36
CA ALA A 298 28.96 -4.01 -31.76
C ALA A 298 29.38 -2.69 -32.44
N ASP A 299 29.46 -1.58 -31.71
CA ASP A 299 30.01 -0.33 -32.23
C ASP A 299 31.54 -0.42 -32.42
N GLU A 300 32.25 -1.06 -31.49
CA GLU A 300 33.70 -1.30 -31.61
C GLU A 300 34.03 -2.18 -32.83
N VAL A 301 33.25 -3.24 -33.08
CA VAL A 301 33.38 -4.08 -34.29
C VAL A 301 33.17 -3.27 -35.57
N ARG A 302 32.36 -2.22 -35.53
CA ARG A 302 32.16 -1.28 -36.65
C ARG A 302 33.23 -0.20 -36.74
N GLY A 303 34.25 -0.23 -35.87
CA GLY A 303 35.32 0.76 -35.81
C GLY A 303 34.90 2.10 -35.20
N ARG A 304 33.88 2.13 -34.33
CA ARG A 304 33.37 3.36 -33.69
C ARG A 304 33.39 3.23 -32.17
N THR A 305 33.92 4.24 -31.48
CA THR A 305 33.86 4.32 -30.01
C THR A 305 32.87 5.40 -29.60
N ARG A 306 31.63 4.99 -29.31
CA ARG A 306 30.53 5.92 -28.99
C ARG A 306 30.26 6.08 -27.50
N LEU A 307 30.58 5.09 -26.67
CA LEU A 307 30.49 5.23 -25.22
C LEU A 307 31.88 5.53 -24.64
N VAL A 308 31.97 6.60 -23.84
CA VAL A 308 33.16 6.93 -23.07
C VAL A 308 32.80 6.95 -21.59
N VAL A 309 33.40 6.06 -20.83
CA VAL A 309 33.15 5.95 -19.39
C VAL A 309 34.21 6.72 -18.63
N HIS A 310 33.77 7.68 -17.81
CA HIS A 310 34.59 8.39 -16.83
C HIS A 310 34.33 7.76 -15.47
N ASP A 311 35.10 6.74 -15.14
CA ASP A 311 35.04 6.05 -13.86
C ASP A 311 35.76 6.84 -12.76
N GLY A 312 35.44 6.51 -11.50
CA GLY A 312 35.95 7.19 -10.32
C GLY A 312 35.69 8.71 -10.33
N SER A 313 34.69 9.16 -11.08
CA SER A 313 34.54 10.57 -11.45
C SER A 313 33.21 11.13 -10.97
N ARG A 314 33.20 12.40 -10.58
CA ARG A 314 32.01 13.11 -10.13
C ARG A 314 31.82 14.39 -10.93
N LEU A 315 30.56 14.65 -11.29
CA LEU A 315 30.13 15.93 -11.80
C LEU A 315 30.30 17.00 -10.71
N THR A 316 31.00 18.09 -11.02
CA THR A 316 31.23 19.22 -10.10
C THR A 316 30.50 20.49 -10.51
N SER A 317 30.32 20.71 -11.81
CA SER A 317 29.59 21.86 -12.37
C SER A 317 28.97 21.50 -13.71
N ALA A 318 27.94 22.25 -14.10
CA ALA A 318 27.34 22.17 -15.42
C ALA A 318 26.79 23.55 -15.79
N ASP A 319 27.44 24.18 -16.77
CA ASP A 319 27.21 25.56 -17.16
C ASP A 319 26.75 25.59 -18.64
N PRO A 320 25.44 25.77 -18.90
CA PRO A 320 24.94 26.00 -20.25
C PRO A 320 25.39 27.38 -20.77
N ASP A 321 25.90 27.45 -21.99
CA ASP A 321 26.43 28.70 -22.58
C ASP A 321 25.89 28.98 -24.00
N GLY A 322 24.72 28.41 -24.33
CA GLY A 322 24.02 28.62 -25.61
C GLY A 322 24.54 27.79 -26.78
N ALA A 323 25.79 27.31 -26.73
CA ALA A 323 26.36 26.39 -27.71
C ALA A 323 26.45 24.92 -27.20
N GLY A 324 25.92 24.66 -26.01
CA GLY A 324 25.96 23.37 -25.34
C GLY A 324 26.07 23.54 -23.83
N VAL A 325 26.69 22.58 -23.16
CA VAL A 325 26.93 22.52 -21.72
C VAL A 325 28.42 22.29 -21.49
N ARG A 326 29.06 23.18 -20.72
CA ARG A 326 30.40 22.96 -20.16
C ARG A 326 30.25 22.21 -18.85
N ILE A 327 30.89 21.06 -18.75
CA ILE A 327 30.74 20.13 -17.63
C ILE A 327 32.06 20.01 -16.90
N GLY A 328 32.07 20.34 -15.61
CA GLY A 328 33.21 20.06 -14.73
C GLY A 328 33.16 18.63 -14.21
N VAL A 329 34.25 17.88 -14.36
CA VAL A 329 34.40 16.51 -13.89
C VAL A 329 35.64 16.41 -13.00
N HIS A 330 35.46 15.90 -11.80
CA HIS A 330 36.57 15.57 -10.90
C HIS A 330 36.82 14.07 -10.88
N SER A 331 37.99 13.65 -11.37
CA SER A 331 38.43 12.25 -11.30
C SER A 331 39.22 12.00 -10.03
N ARG A 332 38.81 10.98 -9.26
CA ARG A 332 39.52 10.53 -8.05
C ARG A 332 40.83 9.80 -8.38
N PHE A 333 40.90 9.15 -9.54
CA PHE A 333 42.03 8.29 -9.91
C PHE A 333 42.91 8.86 -11.03
N GLY A 334 42.45 9.92 -11.70
CA GLY A 334 43.17 10.58 -12.80
C GLY A 334 43.87 11.88 -12.38
N ALA A 335 44.04 12.78 -13.34
CA ALA A 335 44.73 14.08 -13.18
C ALA A 335 43.96 15.12 -12.33
N GLY A 336 42.91 14.73 -11.62
CA GLY A 336 42.04 15.61 -10.86
C GLY A 336 40.88 16.18 -11.70
N SER A 337 40.61 17.48 -11.53
CA SER A 337 39.49 18.16 -12.19
C SER A 337 39.81 18.53 -13.64
N HIS A 338 38.87 18.28 -14.55
CA HIS A 338 38.94 18.64 -15.96
C HIS A 338 37.55 19.02 -16.47
N GLU A 339 37.48 19.59 -17.68
CA GLU A 339 36.23 20.00 -18.31
C GLU A 339 35.89 19.13 -19.53
N LEU A 340 34.61 18.89 -19.74
CA LEU A 340 34.05 18.26 -20.93
C LEU A 340 33.05 19.22 -21.60
N ARG A 341 33.03 19.20 -22.92
CA ARG A 341 32.07 19.95 -23.72
C ARG A 341 31.05 18.99 -24.30
N THR A 342 29.76 19.25 -24.08
CA THR A 342 28.66 18.41 -24.58
C THR A 342 27.52 19.28 -25.10
N ASP A 343 26.67 18.76 -25.96
CA ASP A 343 25.43 19.40 -26.38
C ASP A 343 24.33 19.27 -25.30
N GLY A 344 24.29 18.14 -24.58
CA GLY A 344 23.27 17.89 -23.56
C GLY A 344 23.74 17.00 -22.41
N LEU A 345 23.25 17.27 -21.21
CA LEU A 345 23.53 16.55 -19.98
C LEU A 345 22.26 15.98 -19.35
N VAL A 346 22.30 14.71 -19.01
CA VAL A 346 21.27 14.05 -18.19
C VAL A 346 21.81 13.73 -16.81
N LEU A 347 21.16 14.29 -15.78
CA LEU A 347 21.44 14.03 -14.38
C LEU A 347 20.62 12.80 -13.93
N ALA A 348 21.26 11.64 -13.89
CA ALA A 348 20.71 10.40 -13.34
C ALA A 348 21.16 10.21 -11.87
N THR A 349 21.11 11.31 -11.11
CA THR A 349 21.69 11.48 -9.77
C THR A 349 20.76 11.07 -8.62
N GLY A 350 19.62 10.46 -8.94
CA GLY A 350 18.70 9.88 -7.95
C GLY A 350 17.75 10.91 -7.33
N TYR A 351 17.19 10.56 -6.18
CA TYR A 351 16.13 11.34 -5.54
C TYR A 351 16.43 11.51 -4.06
N ARG A 352 16.04 12.66 -3.51
CA ARG A 352 16.04 12.95 -2.08
C ARG A 352 14.62 12.82 -1.53
N ARG A 353 14.50 12.28 -0.32
CA ARG A 353 13.25 12.02 0.38
C ARG A 353 13.28 12.77 1.70
N VAL A 354 12.58 13.90 1.74
CA VAL A 354 12.51 14.80 2.89
C VAL A 354 11.11 15.41 2.95
N LEU A 355 10.63 15.74 4.15
CA LEU A 355 9.48 16.63 4.26
C LEU A 355 9.87 18.02 3.78
N ASP A 356 9.00 18.64 2.99
CA ASP A 356 9.20 20.01 2.54
C ASP A 356 8.99 20.98 3.72
N ALA A 357 10.06 21.70 4.10
CA ALA A 357 10.03 22.56 5.28
C ALA A 357 9.08 23.76 5.15
N GLN A 358 8.75 24.17 3.92
CA GLN A 358 7.80 25.25 3.68
C GLN A 358 6.36 24.72 3.78
N MET A 359 6.09 23.58 3.17
CA MET A 359 4.78 22.92 3.21
C MET A 359 4.36 22.52 4.63
N TYR A 360 5.31 22.09 5.46
CA TYR A 360 5.07 21.62 6.82
C TYR A 360 5.50 22.62 7.90
N ARG A 361 5.75 23.88 7.55
CA ARG A 361 6.29 24.91 8.47
C ARG A 361 5.58 24.94 9.82
N ASP A 362 4.25 24.86 9.82
CA ASP A 362 3.44 25.00 11.03
C ASP A 362 3.29 23.67 11.80
N VAL A 363 3.60 22.53 11.18
CA VAL A 363 3.56 21.19 11.80
C VAL A 363 4.91 20.82 12.41
N LEU A 364 6.01 21.22 11.75
CA LEU A 364 7.38 20.89 12.18
C LEU A 364 7.69 21.18 13.66
N PRO A 365 7.24 22.30 14.28
CA PRO A 365 7.49 22.58 15.70
C PRO A 365 6.92 21.54 16.66
N TYR A 366 5.95 20.75 16.22
CA TYR A 366 5.29 19.72 17.01
C TYR A 366 5.84 18.32 16.76
N LEU A 367 6.75 18.15 15.80
CA LEU A 367 7.33 16.84 15.48
C LEU A 367 8.63 16.61 16.25
N GLU A 368 8.86 15.36 16.64
CA GLU A 368 10.18 14.93 17.09
C GLU A 368 11.11 14.81 15.87
N ILE A 369 12.22 15.53 15.88
CA ILE A 369 13.20 15.57 14.79
C ILE A 369 14.53 14.97 15.26
N ASP A 370 15.12 14.10 14.45
CA ASP A 370 16.42 13.49 14.69
C ASP A 370 17.60 14.45 14.41
N ASP A 371 18.82 14.02 14.77
CA ASP A 371 20.06 14.80 14.55
C ASP A 371 20.34 15.13 13.07
N ASN A 372 19.68 14.44 12.13
CA ASN A 372 19.81 14.67 10.69
C ASN A 372 18.68 15.53 10.12
N GLY A 373 17.83 16.13 10.98
CA GLY A 373 16.73 16.98 10.57
C GLY A 373 15.54 16.23 9.99
N ARG A 374 15.35 14.95 10.34
CA ARG A 374 14.24 14.12 9.85
C ARG A 374 13.24 13.83 10.96
N PRO A 375 11.94 13.70 10.65
CA PRO A 375 10.96 13.25 11.64
C PRO A 375 11.31 11.87 12.17
N VAL A 376 11.22 11.68 13.48
CA VAL A 376 11.25 10.36 14.10
C VAL A 376 9.92 9.68 13.81
N VAL A 377 9.97 8.47 13.23
CA VAL A 377 8.79 7.75 12.75
C VAL A 377 8.55 6.52 13.63
N SER A 378 7.29 6.30 14.05
CA SER A 378 6.85 5.10 14.76
C SER A 378 6.84 3.88 13.83
N GLN A 379 6.70 2.67 14.40
CA GLN A 379 6.57 1.43 13.61
C GLN A 379 5.33 1.45 12.69
N ASP A 380 4.26 2.13 13.11
CA ASP A 380 3.05 2.30 12.32
C ASP A 380 3.14 3.44 11.30
N HIS A 381 4.36 3.94 11.02
CA HIS A 381 4.64 5.02 10.08
C HIS A 381 4.08 6.40 10.49
N ARG A 382 3.67 6.60 11.75
CA ARG A 382 3.25 7.91 12.28
C ARG A 382 4.50 8.72 12.67
N ALA A 383 4.61 9.96 12.21
CA ALA A 383 5.61 10.89 12.72
C ALA A 383 5.31 11.15 14.20
N ARG A 384 6.31 10.96 15.06
CA ARG A 384 6.17 11.22 16.50
C ARG A 384 6.02 12.71 16.71
N SER A 385 5.14 13.06 17.64
CA SER A 385 4.76 14.43 17.91
C SER A 385 4.62 14.68 19.41
N THR A 386 4.53 15.95 19.79
CA THR A 386 4.16 16.36 21.14
C THR A 386 2.74 15.89 21.49
N GLU A 387 2.44 15.85 22.79
CA GLU A 387 1.09 15.52 23.29
C GLU A 387 0.01 16.50 22.82
N GLU A 388 0.40 17.73 22.47
CA GLU A 388 -0.50 18.77 21.94
C GLU A 388 -1.05 18.40 20.54
N LEU A 389 -0.25 17.70 19.71
CA LEU A 389 -0.62 17.28 18.37
C LEU A 389 -1.27 15.90 18.39
N THR A 390 -2.59 15.87 18.57
CA THR A 390 -3.39 14.64 18.64
C THR A 390 -3.80 14.13 17.26
N CYS A 391 -3.87 14.99 16.24
CA CYS A 391 -4.01 14.56 14.85
C CYS A 391 -2.81 13.74 14.35
N GLY A 392 -3.03 12.88 13.36
CA GLY A 392 -1.99 12.01 12.82
C GLY A 392 -1.30 12.60 11.58
N LEU A 393 0.03 12.63 11.59
CA LEU A 393 0.83 12.74 10.37
C LEU A 393 1.54 11.40 10.12
N TYR A 394 1.16 10.69 9.08
CA TYR A 394 1.82 9.46 8.65
C TYR A 394 2.68 9.72 7.42
N VAL A 395 3.73 8.94 7.24
CA VAL A 395 4.66 9.08 6.12
C VAL A 395 4.82 7.76 5.36
N GLN A 396 4.90 7.82 4.03
CA GLN A 396 5.21 6.68 3.19
C GLN A 396 6.42 7.02 2.29
N GLY A 397 7.50 6.24 2.38
CA GLY A 397 8.68 6.45 1.56
C GLY A 397 9.60 7.58 2.05
N LEU A 398 9.56 7.91 3.35
CA LEU A 398 10.46 8.87 4.02
C LEU A 398 11.27 8.25 5.15
N ALA A 399 11.00 6.99 5.51
CA ALA A 399 11.44 6.35 6.73
C ALA A 399 12.43 5.20 6.47
N GLU A 400 13.14 5.21 5.35
CA GLU A 400 14.11 4.16 4.97
C GLU A 400 15.15 3.86 6.06
N THR A 401 15.58 4.87 6.81
CA THR A 401 16.56 4.69 7.90
C THR A 401 16.00 3.94 9.12
N THR A 402 14.69 3.89 9.27
CA THR A 402 14.01 3.20 10.37
C THR A 402 13.24 1.95 9.92
N HIS A 403 12.80 1.88 8.65
CA HIS A 403 11.97 0.80 8.09
C HIS A 403 12.65 0.01 6.95
N GLY A 404 13.91 0.34 6.63
CA GLY A 404 14.73 -0.39 5.68
C GLY A 404 14.54 0.03 4.22
N LEU A 405 15.38 -0.54 3.33
CA LEU A 405 15.44 -0.19 1.90
C LEU A 405 14.11 -0.36 1.16
N GLY A 406 13.22 -1.21 1.68
CA GLY A 406 11.89 -1.45 1.12
C GLY A 406 10.92 -0.27 1.26
N ASP A 407 11.18 0.67 2.16
CA ASP A 407 10.29 1.82 2.42
C ASP A 407 10.07 2.67 1.15
N THR A 408 11.07 2.76 0.29
CA THR A 408 10.96 3.61 -0.90
C THR A 408 10.46 2.88 -2.15
N LEU A 409 10.11 1.59 -2.00
CA LEU A 409 9.84 0.66 -3.08
C LEU A 409 8.41 0.09 -3.01
N LEU A 410 8.01 -0.62 -4.08
CA LEU A 410 6.71 -1.28 -4.16
C LEU A 410 6.59 -2.48 -3.21
N SER A 411 7.71 -3.10 -2.84
CA SER A 411 7.78 -4.38 -2.14
C SER A 411 6.96 -4.47 -0.86
N LEU A 412 6.88 -3.37 -0.10
CA LEU A 412 6.23 -3.33 1.22
C LEU A 412 4.89 -2.60 1.22
N LEU A 413 4.40 -2.14 0.06
CA LEU A 413 3.16 -1.36 0.00
C LEU A 413 1.93 -2.06 0.58
N PRO A 414 1.64 -3.35 0.27
CA PRO A 414 0.47 -4.02 0.81
C PRO A 414 0.47 -4.07 2.35
N PHE A 415 1.65 -4.25 2.94
CA PHE A 415 1.82 -4.37 4.39
C PHE A 415 1.82 -3.01 5.08
N ARG A 416 2.59 -2.05 4.56
CA ARG A 416 2.64 -0.69 5.10
C ARG A 416 1.26 -0.01 5.06
N SER A 417 0.53 -0.14 3.96
CA SER A 417 -0.82 0.43 3.85
C SER A 417 -1.78 -0.17 4.88
N LYS A 418 -1.70 -1.49 5.13
CA LYS A 418 -2.42 -2.17 6.22
C LYS A 418 -2.02 -1.64 7.60
N GLN A 419 -0.72 -1.51 7.88
CA GLN A 419 -0.23 -0.98 9.17
C GLN A 419 -0.80 0.42 9.43
N ILE A 420 -0.66 1.34 8.48
CA ILE A 420 -1.16 2.72 8.59
C ILE A 420 -2.68 2.76 8.82
N ILE A 421 -3.47 2.08 7.98
CA ILE A 421 -4.94 2.09 8.12
C ILE A 421 -5.39 1.42 9.42
N THR A 422 -4.71 0.35 9.85
CA THR A 422 -5.02 -0.31 11.12
C THR A 422 -4.73 0.60 12.30
N ALA A 423 -3.63 1.36 12.27
CA ALA A 423 -3.30 2.35 13.31
C ALA A 423 -4.35 3.48 13.34
N ILE A 424 -4.67 4.07 12.20
CA ILE A 424 -5.71 5.11 12.08
C ILE A 424 -7.07 4.62 12.59
N ALA A 425 -7.45 3.38 12.28
CA ALA A 425 -8.71 2.80 12.73
C ALA A 425 -8.78 2.61 14.26
N LYS A 426 -7.62 2.34 14.91
CA LYS A 426 -7.50 2.22 16.37
C LYS A 426 -7.49 3.57 17.07
N ASP A 427 -6.80 4.56 16.51
CA ASP A 427 -6.65 5.91 17.07
C ASP A 427 -7.97 6.72 16.98
N GLY A 428 -8.87 6.36 16.06
CA GLY A 428 -10.16 7.02 15.82
C GLY A 428 -11.26 6.79 16.88
N GLY A 429 -10.91 6.59 18.16
CA GLY A 429 -11.85 6.59 19.30
C GLY A 429 -12.89 5.48 19.29
N SER A 430 -12.66 4.45 20.11
CA SER A 430 -13.57 3.35 20.45
C SER A 430 -14.02 2.46 19.27
N MET A 431 -13.81 1.15 19.41
CA MET A 431 -14.49 0.13 18.61
C MET A 431 -16.03 0.20 18.70
N ALA A 432 -16.61 1.13 19.47
CA ALA A 432 -18.05 1.36 19.55
C ALA A 432 -18.67 2.01 18.29
N ARG A 433 -17.88 2.42 17.29
CA ARG A 433 -18.42 2.97 16.02
C ARG A 433 -18.09 2.16 14.76
N ALA A 434 -17.48 0.98 14.90
CA ALA A 434 -17.18 0.07 13.78
C ALA A 434 -18.38 -0.79 13.33
N PHE A 435 -19.60 -0.43 13.75
CA PHE A 435 -20.83 -1.07 13.31
C PHE A 435 -21.89 0.01 13.11
N PRO A 436 -22.75 -0.10 12.08
CA PRO A 436 -23.92 0.77 11.97
C PRO A 436 -24.70 0.70 13.28
N ALA A 437 -25.27 1.83 13.71
CA ALA A 437 -26.07 1.89 14.93
C ALA A 437 -27.00 0.67 14.98
N ALA A 438 -26.88 -0.12 16.06
CA ALA A 438 -27.81 -1.19 16.33
C ALA A 438 -29.22 -0.60 16.21
N GLN A 439 -30.05 -1.15 15.32
CA GLN A 439 -31.48 -0.99 15.51
C GLN A 439 -31.79 -1.77 16.78
N ASP A 440 -32.09 -1.04 17.85
CA ASP A 440 -32.53 -1.54 19.15
C ASP A 440 -33.91 -2.22 19.03
N ASP A 441 -33.97 -3.35 18.34
CA ASP A 441 -35.08 -4.29 18.43
C ASP A 441 -34.55 -5.66 18.88
N SER A 442 -34.14 -5.70 20.14
CA SER A 442 -33.66 -6.91 20.84
C SER A 442 -34.68 -8.04 20.74
N GLU A 443 -35.98 -7.74 20.72
CA GLU A 443 -37.03 -8.75 20.57
C GLU A 443 -37.06 -9.33 19.16
N ALA A 444 -36.93 -8.52 18.11
CA ALA A 444 -36.85 -9.02 16.74
C ALA A 444 -35.61 -9.90 16.50
N MET A 445 -34.47 -9.54 17.10
CA MET A 445 -33.24 -10.34 17.00
C MET A 445 -33.35 -11.67 17.77
N VAL A 446 -33.94 -11.66 18.96
CA VAL A 446 -34.25 -12.87 19.73
C VAL A 446 -35.20 -13.79 18.96
N ALA A 447 -36.27 -13.22 18.38
CA ALA A 447 -37.21 -13.98 17.55
C ALA A 447 -36.53 -14.57 16.31
N GLN A 448 -35.52 -13.91 15.76
CA GLN A 448 -34.73 -14.45 14.65
C GLN A 448 -33.85 -15.63 15.07
N ILE A 449 -33.12 -15.52 16.19
CA ILE A 449 -32.31 -16.63 16.73
C ILE A 449 -33.18 -17.86 16.97
N GLN A 450 -34.34 -17.68 17.62
CA GLN A 450 -35.28 -18.77 17.92
C GLN A 450 -35.87 -19.41 16.66
N ARG A 451 -36.01 -18.66 15.56
CA ARG A 451 -36.50 -19.16 14.27
C ARG A 451 -35.45 -19.94 13.49
N CYS A 452 -34.19 -19.52 13.51
CA CYS A 452 -33.13 -20.18 12.75
C CYS A 452 -32.81 -21.58 13.28
N GLY A 453 -32.95 -21.82 14.58
CA GLY A 453 -32.75 -23.12 15.25
C GLY A 453 -31.30 -23.67 15.22
N SER A 454 -30.46 -23.11 14.34
CA SER A 454 -29.04 -23.39 14.19
C SER A 454 -28.30 -22.10 13.88
N GLY A 455 -27.05 -22.01 14.32
CA GLY A 455 -26.15 -20.89 14.03
C GLY A 455 -24.79 -21.39 13.56
N THR A 456 -24.15 -20.62 12.69
CA THR A 456 -22.76 -20.85 12.28
C THR A 456 -21.84 -20.28 13.34
N VAL A 457 -21.16 -21.16 14.09
CA VAL A 457 -20.20 -20.80 15.13
C VAL A 457 -18.81 -20.70 14.51
N VAL A 458 -18.18 -19.54 14.68
CA VAL A 458 -16.81 -19.26 14.29
C VAL A 458 -15.98 -19.07 15.55
N SER A 459 -14.89 -19.82 15.67
CA SER A 459 -13.90 -19.65 16.74
C SER A 459 -12.51 -19.43 16.15
N ALA A 460 -11.72 -18.56 16.78
CA ALA A 460 -10.33 -18.34 16.40
C ALA A 460 -9.50 -18.12 17.67
N GLY A 461 -8.46 -18.95 17.85
CA GLY A 461 -7.41 -18.69 18.81
C GLY A 461 -6.47 -17.57 18.33
N PRO A 462 -5.64 -16.97 19.20
CA PRO A 462 -4.68 -15.91 18.84
C PRO A 462 -3.66 -16.30 17.75
N SER A 463 -3.52 -17.59 17.46
CA SER A 463 -2.50 -18.17 16.57
C SER A 463 -3.00 -19.35 15.74
N GLU A 464 -4.31 -19.52 15.58
CA GLU A 464 -4.92 -20.65 14.86
C GLU A 464 -5.85 -20.16 13.73
N PHE A 465 -5.98 -20.98 12.67
CA PHE A 465 -6.96 -20.73 11.62
C PHE A 465 -8.38 -20.73 12.20
N PRO A 466 -9.26 -19.81 11.77
CA PRO A 466 -10.63 -19.78 12.25
C PRO A 466 -11.35 -21.08 11.86
N VAL A 467 -11.94 -21.75 12.84
CA VAL A 467 -12.76 -22.94 12.62
C VAL A 467 -14.21 -22.53 12.57
N VAL A 468 -14.91 -23.00 11.54
CA VAL A 468 -16.31 -22.70 11.28
C VAL A 468 -17.11 -23.99 11.36
N THR A 469 -18.09 -24.03 12.26
CA THR A 469 -19.00 -25.17 12.38
C THR A 469 -20.44 -24.70 12.56
N ARG A 470 -21.40 -25.38 11.94
CA ARG A 470 -22.82 -25.04 12.06
C ARG A 470 -23.46 -25.94 13.10
N LEU A 471 -24.02 -25.34 14.15
CA LEU A 471 -24.55 -26.07 15.29
C LEU A 471 -26.03 -25.72 15.56
N PRO A 472 -26.85 -26.70 15.99
CA PRO A 472 -28.13 -26.39 16.60
C PRO A 472 -27.88 -25.60 17.89
N LEU A 473 -28.48 -24.42 18.02
CA LEU A 473 -28.28 -23.50 19.14
C LEU A 473 -29.63 -23.00 19.68
N ILE A 474 -29.82 -23.14 20.99
CA ILE A 474 -31.05 -22.81 21.70
C ILE A 474 -30.80 -21.63 22.63
N LEU A 475 -31.61 -20.59 22.53
CA LEU A 475 -31.53 -19.44 23.42
C LEU A 475 -32.32 -19.65 24.71
N ASP A 476 -31.64 -19.72 25.86
CA ASP A 476 -32.25 -19.67 27.19
C ASP A 476 -32.11 -18.26 27.78
N ARG A 477 -33.23 -17.55 27.91
CA ARG A 477 -33.28 -16.17 28.44
C ARG A 477 -33.35 -16.09 29.96
N THR A 478 -33.52 -17.21 30.65
CA THR A 478 -33.61 -17.25 32.12
C THR A 478 -32.23 -17.23 32.78
N ARG A 479 -31.15 -17.33 31.98
CA ARG A 479 -29.76 -17.40 32.43
C ARG A 479 -28.91 -16.35 31.70
N GLY A 480 -27.95 -15.76 32.41
CA GLY A 480 -27.07 -14.71 31.87
C GLY A 480 -27.78 -13.36 31.69
N ARG A 481 -27.02 -12.28 31.51
CA ARG A 481 -27.57 -10.92 31.41
C ARG A 481 -28.34 -10.65 30.11
N GLN A 482 -27.95 -11.31 29.01
CA GLN A 482 -28.58 -11.20 27.69
C GLN A 482 -29.11 -12.55 27.17
N GLY A 483 -29.10 -13.60 28.00
CA GLY A 483 -29.38 -14.98 27.60
C GLY A 483 -28.11 -15.81 27.43
N VAL A 484 -28.29 -17.13 27.34
CA VAL A 484 -27.23 -18.10 27.04
C VAL A 484 -27.69 -18.95 25.86
N LEU A 485 -26.83 -19.13 24.84
CA LEU A 485 -27.07 -20.12 23.80
C LEU A 485 -26.56 -21.48 24.24
N PHE A 486 -27.33 -22.54 24.00
CA PHE A 486 -26.94 -23.91 24.27
C PHE A 486 -26.93 -24.74 23.00
N GLY A 487 -25.89 -25.53 22.79
CA GLY A 487 -25.79 -26.49 21.68
C GLY A 487 -25.13 -27.78 22.12
N VAL A 488 -25.09 -28.75 21.21
CA VAL A 488 -24.41 -30.03 21.43
C VAL A 488 -23.45 -30.29 20.28
N LEU A 489 -22.27 -30.79 20.61
CA LEU A 489 -21.22 -31.24 19.69
C LEU A 489 -20.99 -32.74 19.85
N ASP A 490 -20.69 -33.43 18.75
CA ASP A 490 -20.15 -34.78 18.80
C ASP A 490 -18.67 -34.72 19.24
N ARG A 491 -18.26 -35.56 20.19
CA ARG A 491 -16.87 -35.65 20.68
C ARG A 491 -15.94 -36.36 19.68
N THR A 492 -16.50 -37.08 18.72
CA THR A 492 -15.74 -37.80 17.69
C THR A 492 -15.31 -36.87 16.56
N ASP A 493 -15.94 -35.69 16.42
CA ASP A 493 -15.47 -34.62 15.55
C ASP A 493 -14.29 -33.87 16.20
N PRO A 494 -13.33 -33.34 15.39
CA PRO A 494 -12.25 -32.52 15.91
C PRO A 494 -12.85 -31.33 16.68
N MET A 495 -12.67 -31.29 18.00
CA MET A 495 -13.33 -30.31 18.87
C MET A 495 -12.91 -28.89 18.47
N PRO A 496 -13.78 -28.11 17.79
CA PRO A 496 -13.37 -26.87 17.14
C PRO A 496 -13.38 -25.68 18.11
N LEU A 497 -13.72 -25.93 19.38
CA LEU A 497 -13.97 -24.92 20.42
C LEU A 497 -13.15 -25.23 21.67
N SER A 498 -12.45 -24.21 22.17
CA SER A 498 -11.73 -24.26 23.44
C SER A 498 -12.59 -23.71 24.57
N ASP A 499 -12.61 -24.37 25.73
CA ASP A 499 -13.35 -23.90 26.91
C ASP A 499 -12.88 -22.50 27.34
N GLY A 500 -13.82 -21.56 27.51
CA GLY A 500 -13.56 -20.14 27.76
C GLY A 500 -13.17 -19.31 26.53
N GLY A 501 -13.09 -19.93 25.35
CA GLY A 501 -12.74 -19.27 24.09
C GLY A 501 -13.80 -18.28 23.62
N LYS A 502 -13.36 -17.24 22.90
CA LYS A 502 -14.29 -16.28 22.25
C LYS A 502 -14.84 -16.89 20.97
N VAL A 503 -16.15 -16.72 20.77
CA VAL A 503 -16.86 -17.24 19.61
C VAL A 503 -17.79 -16.18 19.03
N LEU A 504 -18.04 -16.29 17.72
CA LEU A 504 -19.08 -15.57 17.00
C LEU A 504 -20.08 -16.60 16.47
N ALA A 505 -21.33 -16.53 16.91
CA ALA A 505 -22.42 -17.31 16.34
C ALA A 505 -23.26 -16.43 15.41
N VAL A 506 -23.39 -16.84 14.14
CA VAL A 506 -24.13 -16.14 13.09
C VAL A 506 -25.42 -16.89 12.78
N PHE A 507 -26.56 -16.20 12.87
CA PHE A 507 -27.89 -16.72 12.58
C PHE A 507 -28.44 -16.03 11.34
N ASP A 508 -28.29 -16.69 10.20
CA ASP A 508 -28.82 -16.22 8.93
C ASP A 508 -30.24 -16.73 8.68
N PRO A 509 -31.12 -15.92 8.05
CA PRO A 509 -32.45 -16.39 7.65
C PRO A 509 -32.31 -17.50 6.60
N ASP A 510 -33.05 -18.59 6.78
CA ASP A 510 -33.02 -19.71 5.83
C ASP A 510 -33.59 -19.28 4.45
N PRO A 511 -32.76 -19.29 3.39
CA PRO A 511 -33.22 -18.91 2.05
C PRO A 511 -34.27 -19.87 1.47
N ALA A 512 -34.40 -21.10 1.99
CA ALA A 512 -35.34 -22.11 1.53
C ALA A 512 -36.71 -22.07 2.24
N SER A 513 -36.91 -21.20 3.23
CA SER A 513 -38.18 -21.14 3.96
C SER A 513 -39.32 -20.58 3.09
N ALA A 514 -40.36 -21.41 2.85
CA ALA A 514 -41.45 -21.12 1.92
C ALA A 514 -42.40 -19.97 2.34
N ARG A 515 -42.27 -19.45 3.56
CA ARG A 515 -43.01 -18.27 4.03
C ARG A 515 -42.02 -17.13 4.29
N PRO A 516 -42.07 -16.02 3.52
CA PRO A 516 -41.27 -14.85 3.86
C PRO A 516 -41.69 -14.34 5.25
N PRO A 517 -40.73 -13.95 6.11
CA PRO A 517 -41.06 -13.47 7.45
C PRO A 517 -41.95 -12.23 7.38
N ALA A 518 -42.91 -12.11 8.31
CA ALA A 518 -43.51 -10.82 8.61
C ALA A 518 -42.42 -9.96 9.29
N GLY A 519 -41.67 -9.20 8.48
CA GLY A 519 -40.51 -8.40 8.91
C GLY A 519 -39.37 -8.47 7.90
N ARG A 520 -38.48 -7.47 7.87
CA ARG A 520 -37.32 -7.49 6.97
C ARG A 520 -36.36 -8.62 7.40
N PRO A 521 -35.87 -9.44 6.46
CA PRO A 521 -34.92 -10.51 6.79
C PRO A 521 -33.64 -9.92 7.36
N MET A 522 -33.21 -10.45 8.50
CA MET A 522 -32.05 -9.98 9.24
C MET A 522 -31.14 -11.14 9.61
N SER A 523 -29.83 -10.93 9.50
CA SER A 523 -28.82 -11.78 10.12
C SER A 523 -28.56 -11.30 11.53
N VAL A 524 -28.45 -12.22 12.48
CA VAL A 524 -28.13 -11.90 13.87
C VAL A 524 -26.77 -12.49 14.23
N ASN A 525 -25.90 -11.63 14.73
CA ASN A 525 -24.56 -11.96 15.20
C ASN A 525 -24.53 -11.93 16.73
N VAL A 526 -24.14 -13.05 17.32
CA VAL A 526 -24.01 -13.22 18.77
C VAL A 526 -22.54 -13.40 19.11
N ARG A 527 -21.99 -12.50 19.92
CA ARG A 527 -20.64 -12.63 20.49
C ARG A 527 -20.74 -13.13 21.92
N GLY A 528 -19.89 -14.08 22.25
CA GLY A 528 -19.87 -14.65 23.58
C GLY A 528 -18.62 -15.48 23.84
N ARG A 529 -18.58 -16.05 25.04
CA ARG A 529 -17.58 -17.04 25.44
C ARG A 529 -18.24 -18.40 25.53
N VAL A 530 -17.61 -19.39 24.91
CA VAL A 530 -18.06 -20.78 24.99
C VAL A 530 -17.60 -21.39 26.30
N ARG A 531 -18.49 -22.16 26.94
CA ARG A 531 -18.19 -23.03 28.06
C ARG A 531 -18.58 -24.46 27.69
N LEU A 532 -17.66 -25.40 27.87
CA LEU A 532 -17.94 -26.81 27.63
C LEU A 532 -18.65 -27.40 28.86
N VAL A 533 -19.74 -28.12 28.62
CA VAL A 533 -20.56 -28.81 29.62
C VAL A 533 -20.41 -30.30 29.42
N SER A 534 -19.86 -30.98 30.42
CA SER A 534 -19.63 -32.44 30.41
C SER A 534 -20.61 -33.22 31.29
N ASP A 535 -21.50 -32.53 32.00
CA ASP A 535 -22.51 -33.11 32.88
C ASP A 535 -23.71 -33.63 32.06
N GLN A 536 -23.89 -34.95 32.06
CA GLN A 536 -24.88 -35.64 31.24
C GLN A 536 -26.32 -35.31 31.64
N ASP A 537 -26.60 -35.06 32.93
CA ASP A 537 -27.92 -34.69 33.41
C ASP A 537 -28.29 -33.27 32.93
N ARG A 538 -27.30 -32.37 32.92
CA ARG A 538 -27.48 -31.01 32.37
C ARG A 538 -27.67 -30.99 30.85
N ILE A 539 -26.94 -31.82 30.11
CA ILE A 539 -27.11 -31.95 28.66
C ILE A 539 -28.50 -32.50 28.34
N THR A 540 -28.93 -33.55 29.05
CA THR A 540 -30.22 -34.20 28.84
C THR A 540 -31.39 -33.28 29.21
N ALA A 541 -31.29 -32.52 30.31
CA ALA A 541 -32.31 -31.55 30.72
C ALA A 541 -32.55 -30.44 29.68
N HIS A 542 -31.52 -30.05 28.93
CA HIS A 542 -31.64 -29.04 27.87
C HIS A 542 -32.13 -29.64 26.55
N LEU A 543 -31.72 -30.86 26.20
CA LEU A 543 -32.20 -31.59 25.02
C LEU A 543 -33.69 -31.95 25.11
N ALA A 544 -34.19 -32.31 26.29
CA ALA A 544 -35.60 -32.63 26.53
C ALA A 544 -36.54 -31.44 26.25
N ARG A 545 -36.03 -30.21 26.13
CA ARG A 545 -36.78 -29.03 25.72
C ARG A 545 -37.02 -28.95 24.20
N PHE A 546 -36.38 -29.81 23.40
CA PHE A 546 -36.43 -29.82 21.93
C PHE A 546 -37.43 -30.85 21.39
N ASP A 547 -37.46 -32.05 21.97
CA ASP A 547 -38.38 -33.13 21.59
C ASP A 547 -38.55 -34.08 22.79
N PRO A 548 -39.75 -34.24 23.38
CA PRO A 548 -39.98 -35.18 24.48
C PRO A 548 -39.76 -36.65 24.10
N ALA A 549 -39.53 -36.96 22.81
CA ALA A 549 -39.26 -38.32 22.31
C ALA A 549 -37.80 -38.58 21.90
N ALA A 550 -36.87 -37.61 22.01
CA ALA A 550 -35.47 -37.81 21.62
C ALA A 550 -34.76 -38.80 22.57
N SER A 551 -34.44 -39.99 22.06
CA SER A 551 -33.72 -41.02 22.81
C SER A 551 -32.29 -40.59 23.12
N ALA A 552 -31.84 -40.85 24.35
CA ALA A 552 -30.48 -40.62 24.80
C ALA A 552 -29.46 -41.37 23.93
N ASP A 553 -28.59 -40.63 23.26
CA ASP A 553 -27.35 -41.17 22.69
C ASP A 553 -26.49 -41.85 23.77
N PRO A 554 -25.63 -42.81 23.39
CA PRO A 554 -24.81 -43.55 24.35
C PRO A 554 -23.95 -42.60 25.22
N PRO A 555 -23.80 -42.90 26.53
CA PRO A 555 -23.08 -42.04 27.47
C PRO A 555 -21.64 -41.78 27.00
N GLY A 556 -21.31 -40.51 26.76
CA GLY A 556 -19.95 -40.04 26.49
C GLY A 556 -19.65 -39.60 25.05
N ALA A 557 -20.58 -39.75 24.09
CA ALA A 557 -20.38 -39.37 22.69
C ALA A 557 -20.55 -37.87 22.40
N THR A 558 -21.20 -37.10 23.27
CA THR A 558 -21.51 -35.68 23.02
C THR A 558 -21.01 -34.75 24.12
N VAL A 559 -20.75 -33.49 23.76
CA VAL A 559 -20.40 -32.39 24.68
C VAL A 559 -21.41 -31.28 24.52
N GLY A 560 -22.01 -30.85 25.63
CA GLY A 560 -22.83 -29.64 25.65
C GLY A 560 -21.95 -28.41 25.55
N ILE A 561 -22.42 -27.37 24.87
CA ILE A 561 -21.78 -26.06 24.87
C ILE A 561 -22.77 -25.00 25.34
N GLU A 562 -22.30 -24.11 26.21
CA GLU A 562 -23.03 -22.91 26.64
C GLU A 562 -22.26 -21.69 26.15
N ILE A 563 -22.89 -20.79 25.39
CA ILE A 563 -22.30 -19.53 24.96
C ILE A 563 -23.02 -18.42 25.72
N GLU A 564 -22.35 -17.80 26.68
CA GLU A 564 -22.88 -16.63 27.37
C GLU A 564 -22.87 -15.43 26.43
N ILE A 565 -24.04 -14.80 26.23
CA ILE A 565 -24.18 -13.68 25.30
C ILE A 565 -23.59 -12.42 25.92
N GLU A 566 -22.45 -11.98 25.38
CA GLU A 566 -21.82 -10.71 25.74
C GLU A 566 -22.38 -9.55 24.90
N MET A 567 -22.72 -9.82 23.63
CA MET A 567 -23.25 -8.83 22.70
C MET A 567 -24.11 -9.46 21.61
N LEU A 568 -25.20 -8.76 21.26
CA LEU A 568 -26.14 -9.10 20.20
C LEU A 568 -26.16 -7.98 19.16
N SER A 569 -26.12 -8.31 17.86
CA SER A 569 -26.23 -7.31 16.78
C SER A 569 -26.96 -7.87 15.57
N GLY A 570 -27.79 -7.04 14.93
CA GLY A 570 -28.61 -7.42 13.78
C GLY A 570 -28.23 -6.62 12.53
N ARG A 571 -28.15 -7.28 11.38
CA ARG A 571 -28.01 -6.65 10.05
C ARG A 571 -29.22 -7.00 9.19
N VAL A 572 -29.98 -5.99 8.78
CA VAL A 572 -31.11 -6.16 7.86
C VAL A 572 -30.59 -6.22 6.43
N HIS A 573 -30.99 -7.25 5.69
CA HIS A 573 -30.62 -7.39 4.27
C HIS A 573 -31.46 -6.45 3.40
N SER A 574 -30.82 -5.83 2.42
CA SER A 574 -31.51 -5.06 1.38
C SER A 574 -32.24 -6.01 0.41
N SER A 575 -33.30 -5.52 -0.23
CA SER A 575 -34.09 -6.29 -1.20
C SER A 575 -33.27 -6.80 -2.41
N GLN A 576 -32.08 -6.23 -2.66
CA GLN A 576 -31.16 -6.63 -3.72
C GLN A 576 -30.23 -7.79 -3.30
N GLU A 577 -29.74 -7.80 -2.05
CA GLU A 577 -28.87 -8.87 -1.52
C GLU A 577 -29.60 -10.23 -1.45
N LEU A 578 -30.89 -10.23 -1.10
CA LEU A 578 -31.71 -11.45 -1.05
C LEU A 578 -31.97 -12.07 -2.43
N ARG A 579 -31.92 -11.26 -3.49
CA ARG A 579 -32.09 -11.75 -4.87
C ARG A 579 -30.84 -12.48 -5.36
N ALA A 580 -29.64 -12.00 -4.99
CA ALA A 580 -28.37 -12.63 -5.35
C ALA A 580 -28.24 -14.05 -4.78
N VAL A 581 -28.64 -14.25 -3.52
CA VAL A 581 -28.60 -15.57 -2.84
C VAL A 581 -29.62 -16.55 -3.44
N ARG A 582 -30.78 -16.08 -3.94
CA ARG A 582 -31.76 -16.95 -4.62
C ARG A 582 -31.28 -17.43 -5.99
N THR A 583 -30.60 -16.58 -6.75
CA THR A 583 -30.09 -16.94 -8.09
C THR A 583 -28.94 -17.96 -8.06
N GLU A 584 -28.21 -18.10 -6.96
CA GLU A 584 -27.15 -19.12 -6.85
C GLU A 584 -27.70 -20.53 -6.56
N ASN A 585 -28.87 -20.65 -5.91
CA ASN A 585 -29.48 -21.95 -5.61
C ASN A 585 -30.42 -22.47 -6.71
N GLU A 586 -30.98 -21.61 -7.56
CA GLU A 586 -31.80 -22.05 -8.73
C GLU A 586 -30.95 -22.50 -9.93
N GLY A 587 -29.61 -22.38 -9.86
CA GLY A 587 -28.67 -22.89 -10.86
C GLY A 587 -28.28 -24.37 -10.70
N GLN A 588 -28.80 -25.05 -9.68
CA GLN A 588 -28.63 -26.50 -9.47
C GLN A 588 -30.00 -27.16 -9.31
N SER A 589 -30.75 -27.24 -10.41
CA SER A 589 -31.87 -28.19 -10.58
C SER A 589 -31.90 -28.71 -11.99
#